data_AF-A0A529GDV7-F1
#
_entry.id   AF-A0A529GDV7-F1
#
_cell.length_a   1.000
_cell.length_b   1.000
_cell.length_c   1.000
_cell.angle_alpha   90.00
_cell.angle_beta   90.00
_cell.angle_gamma   90.00
#
_symmetry.space_group_name_H-M   'P 1'
#
loop_
_entity.id
_entity.type
_entity.pdbx_description
1 polymer ?
#
loop_
_entity_poly.entity_id
_entity_poly.type
_entity_poly.pdbx_seq_one_letter_code
_entity_poly.pdbx_strand_id
1 'polypeptide(L)'
;MDPLILSRIQFGANISFHILFPAITIALGWVLLFFKLRYNRTGDSAWMRAYFTWVKVFALSFAMGVVSGVTMSFQFGTNWPGYMETVGNIAGPLLAYEI
;
A
#
# COMPACT_ATOMS: atom_id res chain seq x y z
N MET A 1 12.88 -4.57 27.84
CA MET A 1 11.43 -4.49 27.54
C MET A 1 10.96 -5.88 27.13
N ASP A 2 9.72 -6.24 27.43
CA ASP A 2 9.11 -7.53 27.06
C ASP A 2 8.99 -7.66 25.52
N PRO A 3 9.41 -8.79 24.91
CA PRO A 3 9.26 -9.05 23.48
C PRO A 3 7.85 -8.82 22.94
N LEU A 4 6.81 -9.14 23.70
CA LEU A 4 5.42 -8.92 23.27
C LEU A 4 5.12 -7.43 23.07
N ILE A 5 5.58 -6.57 23.98
CA ILE A 5 5.41 -5.13 23.88
C ILE A 5 6.19 -4.58 22.68
N LEU A 6 7.42 -5.04 22.48
CA LEU A 6 8.25 -4.65 21.33
C LEU A 6 7.60 -5.03 20.00
N SER A 7 7.08 -6.26 19.89
CA SER A 7 6.35 -6.73 18.71
C SER A 7 5.11 -5.89 18.41
N ARG A 8 4.36 -5.47 19.43
CA ARG A 8 3.19 -4.57 19.26
C ARG A 8 3.58 -3.19 18.77
N ILE A 9 4.61 -2.59 19.36
CA ILE A 9 5.10 -1.26 18.96
C ILE A 9 5.65 -1.32 17.53
N GLN A 10 6.45 -2.32 17.21
CA GLN A 10 7.02 -2.51 15.87
C GLN A 10 5.92 -2.71 14.82
N PHE A 11 4.93 -3.55 15.09
CA PHE A 11 3.81 -3.78 14.19
C PHE A 11 2.95 -2.52 14.03
N GLY A 12 2.63 -1.84 15.14
CA GLY A 12 1.87 -0.59 15.16
C GLY A 12 2.54 0.53 14.36
N ALA A 13 3.86 0.67 14.48
CA ALA A 13 4.63 1.62 13.68
C ALA A 13 4.60 1.28 12.19
N ASN A 14 4.79 0.00 11.84
CA ASN A 14 4.81 -0.43 10.45
C ASN A 14 3.45 -0.28 9.77
N ILE A 15 2.35 -0.74 10.38
CA ILE A 15 1.01 -0.63 9.79
C ILE A 15 0.56 0.83 9.64
N SER A 16 0.87 1.68 10.62
CA SER A 16 0.54 3.11 10.57
C SER A 16 1.30 3.82 9.45
N PHE A 17 2.54 3.43 9.19
CA PHE A 17 3.31 3.93 8.04
C PHE A 17 2.78 3.37 6.72
N HIS A 18 2.52 2.06 6.67
CA HIS A 18 2.08 1.37 5.47
C HIS A 18 0.76 1.92 4.93
N ILE A 19 -0.27 2.08 5.78
CA ILE A 19 -1.64 2.40 5.35
C ILE A 19 -1.76 3.75 4.60
N LEU A 20 -0.81 4.66 4.83
CA LEU A 20 -0.76 5.95 4.15
C LEU A 20 -0.55 5.77 2.64
N PHE A 21 0.27 4.81 2.23
CA PHE A 21 0.64 4.65 0.83
C PHE A 21 -0.50 4.07 -0.02
N PRO A 22 -1.18 2.97 0.35
CA PRO A 22 -2.37 2.49 -0.35
C PRO A 22 -3.49 3.54 -0.41
N ALA A 23 -3.73 4.28 0.67
CA ALA A 23 -4.75 5.33 0.67
C ALA A 23 -4.43 6.42 -0.36
N ILE A 24 -3.17 6.87 -0.42
CA ILE A 24 -2.70 7.87 -1.39
C ILE A 24 -2.75 7.32 -2.82
N THR A 25 -2.30 6.09 -3.07
CA THR A 25 -2.28 5.51 -4.42
C THR A 25 -3.68 5.28 -4.95
N ILE A 26 -4.63 4.80 -4.14
CA ILE A 26 -6.04 4.65 -4.54
C ILE A 26 -6.62 6.00 -4.94
N ALA A 27 -6.42 7.05 -4.12
CA ALA A 27 -6.90 8.39 -4.41
C ALA A 27 -6.28 8.96 -5.70
N LEU A 28 -4.95 8.86 -5.84
CA LEU A 28 -4.24 9.31 -7.04
C LEU A 28 -4.62 8.50 -8.28
N GLY A 29 -4.93 7.21 -8.15
CA GLY A 29 -5.40 6.38 -9.26
C GLY A 29 -6.66 6.94 -9.91
N TRP A 30 -7.64 7.35 -9.10
CA TRP A 30 -8.85 8.02 -9.59
C TRP A 30 -8.57 9.38 -10.23
N VAL A 31 -7.66 10.17 -9.66
CA VAL A 31 -7.25 11.47 -10.21
C VAL A 31 -6.54 11.32 -11.56
N LEU A 32 -5.63 10.36 -11.68
CA LEU A 32 -4.92 10.07 -12.93
C LEU A 32 -5.88 9.56 -14.01
N LEU A 33 -6.81 8.68 -13.64
CA LEU A 33 -7.90 8.25 -14.53
C LEU A 33 -8.71 9.45 -15.02
N PHE A 34 -9.09 10.36 -14.11
CA PHE A 34 -9.82 11.57 -14.47
C PHE A 34 -9.04 12.43 -15.47
N PHE A 35 -7.75 12.69 -15.26
CA PHE A 35 -6.93 13.45 -16.21
C PHE A 35 -6.87 12.78 -17.58
N LYS A 36 -6.74 11.46 -17.62
CA LYS A 36 -6.72 10.71 -18.88
C LYS A 36 -8.06 10.80 -19.62
N LEU A 37 -9.17 10.67 -18.90
CA LEU A 37 -10.52 10.81 -19.47
C LEU A 37 -10.79 12.24 -19.98
N ARG A 38 -10.32 13.26 -19.27
CA ARG A 38 -10.43 14.66 -19.72
C ARG A 38 -9.61 14.90 -20.98
N TYR A 39 -8.36 14.46 -21.01
CA TYR A 39 -7.51 14.55 -22.20
C TYR A 39 -8.16 13.87 -23.41
N ASN A 40 -8.66 12.64 -23.26
CA ASN A 40 -9.29 11.90 -24.35
C ASN A 40 -10.55 12.59 -24.90
N ARG A 41 -11.25 13.38 -24.07
CA ARG A 41 -12.44 14.12 -24.48
C ARG A 41 -12.14 15.49 -25.09
N THR A 42 -11.11 16.19 -24.60
CA THR A 42 -10.85 17.60 -24.99
C THR A 42 -9.65 17.78 -25.90
N GLY A 43 -8.72 16.82 -25.97
CA GLY A 43 -7.44 16.97 -26.66
C GLY A 43 -6.47 17.96 -26.00
N ASP A 44 -6.81 18.52 -24.84
CA ASP A 44 -6.00 19.56 -24.18
C ASP A 44 -4.79 18.96 -23.47
N SER A 45 -3.61 19.26 -24.00
CA SER A 45 -2.31 18.80 -23.50
C SER A 45 -2.03 19.18 -22.04
N ALA A 46 -2.70 20.19 -21.47
CA ALA A 46 -2.56 20.54 -20.06
C ALA A 46 -2.93 19.36 -19.14
N TRP A 47 -3.96 18.58 -19.48
CA TRP A 47 -4.35 17.38 -18.72
C TRP A 47 -3.26 16.32 -18.72
N MET A 48 -2.54 16.16 -19.84
CA MET A 48 -1.45 15.19 -19.91
C MET A 48 -0.18 15.65 -19.19
N ARG A 49 0.10 16.96 -19.18
CA ARG A 49 1.16 17.52 -18.32
C ARG A 49 0.87 17.27 -16.84
N ALA A 50 -0.37 17.51 -16.40
CA ALA A 50 -0.80 17.20 -15.03
C ALA A 50 -0.65 15.70 -14.73
N TYR A 51 -1.13 14.83 -15.62
CA TYR A 51 -0.96 13.39 -15.51
C TYR A 51 0.51 12.98 -15.30
N PHE A 52 1.43 13.47 -16.14
CA PHE A 52 2.84 13.12 -16.04
C PHE A 52 3.54 13.65 -14.78
N THR A 53 3.05 14.74 -14.19
CA THR A 53 3.53 15.20 -12.88
C THR A 53 3.06 14.25 -11.77
N TRP A 54 1.77 13.95 -11.73
CA TRP A 54 1.18 13.16 -10.64
C TRP A 54 1.48 11.67 -10.72
N VAL A 55 1.71 11.12 -11.91
CA VAL A 55 2.07 9.70 -12.08
C VAL A 55 3.41 9.36 -11.42
N LYS A 56 4.35 10.32 -11.33
CA LYS A 56 5.62 10.14 -10.62
C LYS A 56 5.40 10.00 -9.12
N VAL A 57 4.51 10.83 -8.55
CA VAL A 57 4.13 10.77 -7.13
C VAL A 57 3.37 9.47 -6.84
N PHE A 58 2.47 9.07 -7.73
CA PHE A 58 1.79 7.77 -7.66
C PHE A 58 2.80 6.62 -7.64
N ALA A 59 3.75 6.60 -8.58
CA ALA A 59 4.76 5.54 -8.67
C ALA A 59 5.64 5.45 -7.42
N LEU A 60 6.09 6.60 -6.89
CA LEU A 60 6.86 6.65 -5.65
C LEU A 60 6.06 6.12 -4.46
N SER A 61 4.81 6.57 -4.32
CA SER A 61 3.93 6.14 -3.22
C SER A 61 3.62 4.65 -3.33
N PHE A 62 3.39 4.14 -4.54
CA PHE A 62 3.17 2.72 -4.80
C PHE A 62 4.38 1.88 -4.41
N ALA A 63 5.59 2.28 -4.81
CA ALA A 63 6.81 1.59 -4.43
C ALA A 63 6.99 1.52 -2.90
N MET A 64 6.74 2.63 -2.19
CA MET A 64 6.79 2.67 -0.73
C MET A 64 5.73 1.77 -0.08
N GLY A 65 4.53 1.73 -0.65
CA GLY A 65 3.46 0.81 -0.24
C GLY A 65 3.89 -0.65 -0.37
N VAL A 66 4.46 -1.05 -1.51
CA VAL A 66 4.92 -2.43 -1.73
C VAL A 66 6.00 -2.82 -0.72
N VAL A 67 7.03 -1.99 -0.53
CA VAL A 67 8.14 -2.30 0.40
C VAL A 67 7.65 -2.45 1.85
N SER A 68 6.79 -1.54 2.30
CA SER A 68 6.23 -1.59 3.65
C SER A 68 5.24 -2.76 3.84
N GLY A 69 4.47 -3.10 2.81
CA GLY A 69 3.54 -4.22 2.81
C GLY A 69 4.26 -5.58 2.90
N VAL A 70 5.31 -5.78 2.09
CA VAL A 70 6.16 -6.98 2.16
C VAL A 70 6.76 -7.14 3.56
N THR A 71 7.26 -6.04 4.14
CA THR A 71 7.79 -6.05 5.50
C THR A 71 6.72 -6.46 6.53
N MET A 72 5.49 -5.96 6.39
CA MET A 72 4.36 -6.33 7.23
C MET A 72 4.00 -7.82 7.11
N SER A 73 3.99 -8.37 5.90
CA SER A 73 3.72 -9.79 5.65
C SER A 73 4.71 -10.70 6.38
N PHE A 74 5.99 -10.34 6.38
CA PHE A 74 7.01 -11.08 7.15
C PHE A 74 6.82 -10.94 8.67
N GLN A 75 6.38 -9.78 9.17
CA GLN A 75 6.12 -9.59 10.61
C GLN A 75 5.08 -10.54 11.17
N PHE A 76 4.07 -10.96 10.38
CA PHE A 76 3.12 -11.98 10.82
C PHE A 76 3.81 -13.32 11.13
N GLY A 77 4.79 -13.72 10.32
CA GLY A 77 5.56 -14.94 10.55
C GLY A 77 6.59 -14.81 11.67
N THR A 78 7.33 -13.70 11.73
CA THR A 78 8.45 -13.56 12.67
C THR A 78 8.00 -13.19 14.09
N ASN A 79 7.01 -12.30 14.20
CA ASN A 79 6.61 -11.72 15.50
C ASN A 79 5.33 -12.36 16.06
N TRP A 80 4.54 -13.04 15.21
CA TRP A 80 3.24 -13.62 15.57
C TRP A 80 3.06 -15.08 15.10
N PRO A 81 4.03 -15.99 15.34
CA PRO A 81 3.99 -17.35 14.79
C PRO A 81 2.77 -18.16 15.25
N GLY A 82 2.41 -18.13 16.54
CA GLY A 82 1.24 -18.86 17.06
C GLY A 82 -0.11 -18.32 16.55
N TYR A 83 -0.17 -17.04 16.18
CA TYR A 83 -1.33 -16.47 15.49
C TYR A 83 -1.42 -17.03 14.07
N MET A 84 -0.30 -17.03 13.33
CA MET A 84 -0.29 -17.56 11.96
C MET A 84 -0.52 -19.07 11.88
N GLU A 85 -0.12 -19.83 12.89
CA GLU A 85 -0.43 -21.26 12.97
C GLU A 85 -1.93 -21.54 13.09
N THR A 86 -2.67 -20.67 13.76
CA THR A 86 -4.11 -20.83 13.99
C THR A 86 -4.98 -20.23 12.89
N VAL A 87 -4.65 -19.02 12.41
CA VAL A 87 -5.48 -18.31 11.42
C VAL A 87 -4.93 -18.35 9.99
N GLY A 88 -3.69 -18.83 9.79
CA GLY A 88 -3.00 -18.74 8.51
C GLY A 88 -3.71 -19.45 7.36
N ASN A 89 -4.40 -20.57 7.62
CA ASN A 89 -5.17 -21.28 6.59
C ASN A 89 -6.35 -20.47 6.02
N ILE A 90 -6.85 -19.49 6.78
CA ILE A 90 -7.97 -18.62 6.37
C ILE A 90 -7.44 -17.26 5.88
N ALA A 91 -6.54 -16.65 6.65
CA ALA A 91 -6.00 -15.32 6.35
C ALA A 91 -4.99 -15.36 5.19
N GLY A 92 -4.20 -16.43 5.06
CA GLY A 92 -3.15 -16.57 4.05
C GLY A 92 -3.66 -16.39 2.61
N PRO A 93 -4.71 -17.10 2.17
CA PRO A 93 -5.28 -16.91 0.85
C PRO A 93 -5.81 -15.49 0.59
N LEU A 94 -6.38 -14.83 1.60
CA LEU A 94 -6.87 -13.46 1.49
C LEU A 94 -5.72 -12.46 1.31
N LEU A 95 -4.66 -12.61 2.10
CA LEU A 95 -3.44 -11.80 1.99
C LEU A 95 -2.73 -12.03 0.65
N ALA A 96 -2.75 -13.27 0.14
CA ALA A 96 -2.18 -13.58 -1.17
C ALA A 96 -2.99 -12.97 -2.33
N TYR A 97 -4.30 -12.76 -2.16
CA TYR A 97 -5.15 -12.12 -3.16
C TYR A 97 -5.00 -10.60 -3.21
N GLU A 98 -4.60 -9.98 -2.10
CA GLU A 98 -4.41 -8.53 -2.00
C GLU A 98 -3.18 -8.03 -2.78
N ILE A 99 -2.18 -8.91 -2.99
CA ILE A 99 -0.90 -8.62 -3.67
C ILE A 99 -1.05 -8.76 -5.18
#